data_AF-A0AB72X6Q0-F1
#
_entry.id   AF-A0AB72X6Q0-F1
#
_cell.length_a   1.000
_cell.length_b   1.000
_cell.length_c   1.000
_cell.angle_alpha   90.00
_cell.angle_beta   90.00
_cell.angle_gamma   90.00
#
_symmetry.space_group_name_H-M   'P 1'
#
loop_
_entity.id
_entity.type
_entity.pdbx_description
1 polymer ?
#
loop_
_entity_poly.entity_id
_entity_poly.type
_entity_poly.pdbx_seq_one_letter_code
_entity_poly.pdbx_strand_id
1 'polypeptide(L)'
;MLTRVESPDMEAMRRRLGHAGCAFDFVLYRVEGPDAPGTEIHRQALAGLFAHLEWPAQDVQWDRACPRRLDAPEVRALAEEGRPLERAFLDPPYGTKLDRKDFRDWLAMLCVLPDDDLEAIDWVGNPDDEPERSTWSDYFDAGKEWWGIWCLTVFNPRCRTLCVLAASTTD
;
A
#
# COMPACT_ATOMS: atom_id res chain seq x y z
N MET A 1 -13.98 11.88 7.86
CA MET A 1 -13.57 10.99 8.98
C MET A 1 -13.28 9.61 8.41
N LEU A 2 -12.36 8.87 9.03
CA LEU A 2 -11.98 7.52 8.63
C LEU A 2 -12.54 6.50 9.62
N THR A 3 -13.14 5.44 9.08
CA THR A 3 -13.58 4.29 9.86
C THR A 3 -12.89 3.04 9.32
N ARG A 4 -12.10 2.37 10.17
CA ARG A 4 -11.37 1.17 9.76
C ARG A 4 -12.35 0.07 9.38
N VAL A 5 -12.14 -0.53 8.22
CA VAL A 5 -12.92 -1.68 7.75
C VAL A 5 -12.20 -2.92 8.25
N GLU A 6 -12.83 -3.65 9.17
CA GLU A 6 -12.34 -4.95 9.64
C GLU A 6 -13.41 -5.99 9.36
N SER A 7 -13.00 -7.15 8.88
CA SER A 7 -13.87 -8.30 8.64
C SER A 7 -13.08 -9.61 8.76
N PRO A 8 -13.74 -10.75 9.04
CA PRO A 8 -13.08 -12.05 9.06
C PRO A 8 -12.36 -12.38 7.75
N ASP A 9 -12.91 -11.96 6.61
CA ASP A 9 -12.30 -12.14 5.28
C ASP A 9 -11.00 -11.35 5.14
N MET A 10 -10.94 -10.15 5.70
CA MET A 10 -9.74 -9.31 5.65
C MET A 10 -8.60 -9.91 6.48
N GLU A 11 -8.91 -10.37 7.69
CA GLU A 11 -7.92 -11.08 8.49
C GLU A 11 -7.48 -12.40 7.84
N ALA A 12 -8.42 -13.14 7.22
CA ALA A 12 -8.10 -14.35 6.49
C ALA A 12 -7.17 -14.07 5.31
N MET A 13 -7.39 -12.96 4.59
CA MET A 13 -6.50 -12.51 3.53
C MET A 13 -5.11 -12.16 4.08
N ARG A 14 -5.00 -11.34 5.13
CA ARG A 14 -3.70 -11.03 5.76
C ARG A 14 -2.95 -12.30 6.17
N ARG A 15 -3.61 -13.24 6.85
CA ARG A 15 -3.02 -14.53 7.24
C ARG A 15 -2.58 -15.35 6.03
N ARG A 16 -3.38 -15.38 4.96
CA ARG A 16 -3.03 -16.08 3.72
C ARG A 16 -1.79 -15.47 3.07
N LEU A 17 -1.74 -14.14 2.94
CA LEU A 17 -0.62 -13.43 2.35
C LEU A 17 0.67 -13.66 3.16
N GLY A 18 0.61 -13.54 4.48
CA GLY A 18 1.74 -13.81 5.37
C GLY A 18 2.24 -15.27 5.25
N HIS A 19 1.36 -16.27 5.31
CA HIS A 19 1.74 -17.68 5.15
C HIS A 19 2.29 -18.02 3.75
N ALA A 20 1.92 -17.24 2.74
CA ALA A 20 2.38 -17.43 1.37
C ALA A 20 3.70 -16.72 1.05
N GLY A 21 4.19 -15.85 1.95
CA GLY A 21 5.43 -15.08 1.75
C GLY A 21 5.24 -13.74 1.05
N CYS A 22 4.03 -13.16 1.09
CA CYS A 22 3.82 -11.80 0.59
C CYS A 22 4.55 -10.77 1.46
N ALA A 23 5.19 -9.79 0.82
CA ALA A 23 5.85 -8.68 1.50
C ALA A 23 4.92 -7.50 1.82
N PHE A 24 3.67 -7.53 1.35
CA PHE A 24 2.72 -6.42 1.51
C PHE A 24 1.87 -6.55 2.78
N ASP A 25 1.91 -5.50 3.57
CA ASP A 25 0.94 -5.20 4.62
C ASP A 25 -0.09 -4.18 4.15
N PHE A 26 -1.29 -4.25 4.73
CA PHE A 26 -2.37 -3.37 4.32
C PHE A 26 -3.45 -3.14 5.37
N VAL A 27 -4.10 -1.99 5.25
CA VAL A 27 -5.33 -1.63 5.96
C VAL A 27 -6.31 -0.94 5.02
N LEU A 28 -7.60 -1.04 5.32
CA LEU A 28 -8.67 -0.43 4.53
C LEU A 28 -9.53 0.45 5.44
N TYR A 29 -9.86 1.65 4.96
CA TYR A 29 -10.76 2.57 5.64
C TYR A 29 -11.95 2.90 4.77
N ARG A 30 -13.11 3.15 5.39
CA ARG A 30 -14.21 3.88 4.79
C ARG A 30 -14.00 5.37 4.99
N VAL A 31 -14.20 6.15 3.93
CA VAL A 31 -14.06 7.61 3.94
C VAL A 31 -15.45 8.26 3.97
N GLU A 32 -15.76 8.96 5.05
CA GLU A 32 -17.01 9.70 5.20
C GLU A 32 -16.99 11.04 4.45
N GLY A 33 -18.17 11.46 3.95
CA GLY A 33 -18.36 12.69 3.20
C GLY A 33 -18.51 12.47 1.69
N PRO A 34 -18.93 13.50 0.93
CA PRO A 34 -19.08 13.40 -0.52
C PRO A 34 -17.76 13.58 -1.27
N ASP A 35 -16.82 14.35 -0.72
CA ASP A 35 -15.61 14.77 -1.41
C ASP A 35 -14.48 13.73 -1.30
N ALA A 36 -13.53 13.81 -2.22
CA ALA A 36 -12.28 13.07 -2.14
C ALA A 36 -11.48 13.50 -0.89
N PRO A 37 -10.84 12.57 -0.18
CA PRO A 37 -10.01 12.90 0.95
C PRO A 37 -8.80 13.75 0.53
N GLY A 38 -8.55 14.85 1.26
CA GLY A 38 -7.30 15.60 1.11
C GLY A 38 -6.10 14.82 1.65
N THR A 39 -4.89 15.28 1.33
CA THR A 39 -3.63 14.61 1.73
C THR A 39 -3.53 14.34 3.24
N GLU A 40 -4.13 15.17 4.08
CA GLU A 40 -4.13 14.96 5.53
C GLU A 40 -4.89 13.70 5.96
N ILE A 41 -6.01 13.40 5.29
CA ILE A 41 -6.75 12.15 5.54
C ILE A 41 -5.94 10.94 5.05
N HIS A 42 -5.21 11.07 3.93
CA HIS A 42 -4.30 10.02 3.49
C HIS A 42 -3.16 9.80 4.51
N ARG A 43 -2.58 10.87 5.07
CA ARG A 43 -1.57 10.79 6.14
C ARG A 43 -2.13 10.11 7.40
N GLN A 44 -3.36 10.44 7.80
CA GLN A 44 -4.03 9.79 8.93
C GLN A 44 -4.22 8.28 8.68
N ALA A 45 -4.66 7.89 7.47
CA ALA A 45 -4.82 6.49 7.11
C ALA A 45 -3.48 5.75 7.15
N LEU A 46 -2.43 6.38 6.62
CA LEU A 46 -1.07 5.86 6.61
C LEU A 46 -0.53 5.63 8.04
N ALA A 47 -0.71 6.60 8.93
CA ALA A 47 -0.37 6.44 10.34
C ALA A 47 -1.08 5.24 10.98
N GLY A 48 -2.30 4.95 10.56
CA GLY A 48 -3.05 3.78 11.02
C GLY A 48 -2.51 2.43 10.49
N LEU A 49 -1.85 2.40 9.32
CA LEU A 49 -1.10 1.22 8.87
C LEU A 49 0.16 1.03 9.73
N PHE A 50 0.93 2.09 9.96
CA PHE A 50 2.16 2.00 10.77
C PHE A 50 1.88 1.62 12.22
N ALA A 51 0.73 2.03 12.78
CA ALA A 51 0.27 1.55 14.08
C ALA A 51 -0.19 0.07 14.06
N HIS A 52 -0.48 -0.49 12.87
CA HIS A 52 -0.84 -1.90 12.69
C HIS A 52 0.37 -2.81 12.50
N LEU A 53 1.50 -2.29 11.98
CA LEU A 53 2.74 -3.05 11.83
C LEU A 53 3.25 -3.45 13.22
N GLU A 54 2.95 -4.69 13.62
CA GLU A 54 3.35 -5.24 14.91
C GLU A 54 4.85 -5.47 14.92
N TRP A 55 5.60 -4.52 15.48
CA TRP A 55 6.99 -4.65 15.91
C TRP A 55 8.08 -4.70 14.82
N PRO A 56 9.28 -4.13 15.06
CA PRO A 56 9.60 -3.19 16.15
C PRO A 56 8.94 -1.82 15.95
N ALA A 57 8.99 -0.97 16.97
CA ALA A 57 8.53 0.41 16.86
C ALA A 57 9.37 1.13 15.80
N GLN A 58 8.70 1.68 14.78
CA GLN A 58 9.34 2.40 13.68
C GLN A 58 9.62 3.84 14.11
N ASP A 59 10.80 4.38 13.81
CA ASP A 59 11.06 5.82 13.94
C ASP A 59 10.44 6.53 12.74
N VAL A 60 9.28 7.15 12.93
CA VAL A 60 8.51 7.80 11.85
C VAL A 60 8.49 9.31 11.99
N GLN A 61 9.10 9.99 11.03
CA GLN A 61 9.21 11.45 10.91
C GLN A 61 8.17 11.96 9.88
N TRP A 62 6.89 11.99 10.27
CA TRP A 62 5.75 12.30 9.39
C TRP A 62 5.84 13.66 8.67
N ASP A 63 6.54 14.63 9.26
CA ASP A 63 6.78 15.95 8.70
C ASP A 63 7.74 15.93 7.50
N ARG A 64 8.57 14.89 7.40
CA ARG A 64 9.52 14.68 6.30
C ARG A 64 8.97 13.85 5.16
N ALA A 65 7.82 13.19 5.36
CA ALA A 65 7.15 12.44 4.31
C ALA A 65 6.69 13.39 3.19
N CYS A 66 7.13 13.12 1.95
CA CYS A 66 6.85 13.94 0.77
C CYS A 66 5.86 13.21 -0.17
N PRO A 67 4.54 13.41 0.00
CA PRO A 67 3.53 12.73 -0.81
C PRO A 67 3.54 13.25 -2.25
N ARG A 68 3.56 12.32 -3.20
CA ARG A 68 3.37 12.59 -4.63
C ARG A 68 2.08 11.96 -5.10
N ARG A 69 1.17 12.77 -5.65
CA ARG A 69 -0.02 12.26 -6.35
C ARG A 69 0.41 11.59 -7.64
N LEU A 70 -0.06 10.39 -7.87
CA LEU A 70 0.15 9.67 -9.12
C LEU A 70 -0.77 10.25 -10.20
N ASP A 71 -0.29 10.29 -11.44
CA ASP A 71 -1.13 10.65 -12.58
C ASP A 71 -2.03 9.49 -13.05
N ALA A 72 -2.96 9.75 -13.96
CA ALA A 72 -3.92 8.74 -14.41
C ALA A 72 -3.26 7.48 -15.04
N PRO A 73 -2.22 7.60 -15.89
CA PRO A 73 -1.44 6.44 -16.33
C PRO A 73 -0.80 5.62 -15.19
N GLU A 74 -0.15 6.29 -14.23
CA GLU A 74 0.47 5.64 -13.08
C GLU A 74 -0.57 4.91 -12.22
N VAL A 75 -1.72 5.54 -11.97
CA VAL A 75 -2.82 4.96 -11.22
C VAL A 75 -3.37 3.70 -11.90
N ARG A 76 -3.63 3.76 -13.22
CA ARG A 76 -4.12 2.57 -13.97
C ARG A 76 -3.13 1.41 -13.88
N ALA A 77 -1.84 1.71 -13.94
CA ALA A 77 -0.80 0.70 -13.84
C ALA A 77 -0.79 -0.04 -12.49
N LEU A 78 -1.37 0.51 -11.41
CA LEU A 78 -1.47 -0.19 -10.13
C LEU A 78 -2.40 -1.42 -10.20
N ALA A 79 -3.45 -1.36 -11.03
CA ALA A 79 -4.47 -2.41 -11.11
C ALA A 79 -4.35 -3.30 -12.37
N GLU A 80 -3.41 -3.01 -13.25
CA GLU A 80 -3.17 -3.75 -14.50
C GLU A 80 -2.23 -4.96 -14.28
N GLU A 81 -2.50 -6.06 -14.98
CA GLU A 81 -1.63 -7.24 -14.99
C GLU A 81 -0.26 -6.92 -15.66
N GLY A 82 0.79 -7.57 -15.19
CA GLY A 82 2.17 -7.45 -15.68
C GLY A 82 2.90 -6.18 -15.26
N ARG A 83 2.26 -5.33 -14.44
CA ARG A 83 2.79 -4.05 -13.97
C ARG A 83 3.60 -4.18 -12.67
N PRO A 84 4.36 -3.13 -12.29
CA PRO A 84 5.27 -3.18 -11.14
C PRO A 84 4.64 -3.65 -9.83
N LEU A 85 3.39 -3.28 -9.52
CA LEU A 85 2.73 -3.73 -8.28
C LEU A 85 2.47 -5.25 -8.28
N GLU A 86 1.98 -5.82 -9.39
CA GLU A 86 1.79 -7.27 -9.50
C GLU A 86 3.14 -7.99 -9.40
N ARG A 87 4.18 -7.48 -10.05
CA ARG A 87 5.53 -8.07 -9.99
C ARG A 87 6.06 -8.09 -8.56
N ALA A 88 5.97 -6.96 -7.86
CA ALA A 88 6.35 -6.86 -6.45
C ALA A 88 5.55 -7.84 -5.56
N PHE A 89 4.28 -8.05 -5.86
CA PHE A 89 3.42 -8.97 -5.12
C PHE A 89 3.75 -10.45 -5.38
N LEU A 90 4.12 -10.79 -6.62
CA LEU A 90 4.36 -12.19 -7.07
C LEU A 90 5.83 -12.62 -7.03
N ASP A 91 6.76 -11.68 -6.92
CA ASP A 91 8.20 -11.95 -6.90
C ASP A 91 8.91 -11.16 -5.77
N PRO A 92 8.48 -11.33 -4.49
CA PRO A 92 9.22 -10.78 -3.37
C PRO A 92 10.55 -11.53 -3.16
N PRO A 93 11.50 -11.01 -2.36
CA PRO A 93 12.85 -11.58 -2.21
C PRO A 93 12.93 -13.08 -1.90
N TYR A 94 11.97 -13.62 -1.14
CA TYR A 94 11.92 -15.03 -0.72
C TYR A 94 11.03 -15.90 -1.60
N GLY A 95 10.54 -15.32 -2.70
CA GLY A 95 9.46 -15.87 -3.49
C GLY A 95 8.15 -15.93 -2.72
N THR A 96 7.06 -16.14 -3.44
CA THR A 96 5.74 -16.34 -2.85
C THR A 96 5.05 -17.54 -3.48
N LYS A 97 4.12 -18.13 -2.75
CA LYS A 97 3.21 -19.16 -3.27
C LYS A 97 1.98 -18.58 -3.96
N LEU A 98 1.88 -17.25 -4.00
CA LEU A 98 0.75 -16.54 -4.58
C LEU A 98 0.83 -16.53 -6.10
N ASP A 99 -0.35 -16.48 -6.73
CA ASP A 99 -0.48 -16.37 -8.17
C ASP A 99 -1.25 -15.10 -8.58
N ARG A 100 -1.43 -14.90 -9.89
CA ARG A 100 -2.17 -13.73 -10.42
C ARG A 100 -3.61 -13.67 -9.94
N LYS A 101 -4.24 -14.82 -9.64
CA LYS A 101 -5.59 -14.84 -9.09
C LYS A 101 -5.58 -14.26 -7.68
N ASP A 102 -4.59 -14.61 -6.86
CA ASP A 102 -4.43 -14.03 -5.53
C ASP A 102 -4.27 -12.50 -5.58
N PHE A 103 -3.46 -12.02 -6.52
CA PHE A 103 -3.29 -10.58 -6.73
C PHE A 103 -4.63 -9.90 -7.06
N ARG A 104 -5.40 -10.44 -8.02
CA ARG A 104 -6.72 -9.90 -8.38
C ARG A 104 -7.72 -9.96 -7.22
N ASP A 105 -7.77 -11.08 -6.49
CA ASP A 105 -8.66 -11.24 -5.33
C ASP A 105 -8.30 -10.21 -4.23
N TRP A 106 -7.00 -9.97 -4.01
CA TRP A 106 -6.50 -8.97 -3.06
C TRP A 106 -6.88 -7.55 -3.47
N LEU A 107 -6.63 -7.15 -4.72
CA LEU A 107 -7.04 -5.84 -5.23
C LEU A 107 -8.56 -5.62 -5.16
N ALA A 108 -9.34 -6.64 -5.49
CA ALA A 108 -10.80 -6.58 -5.39
C ALA A 108 -11.27 -6.38 -3.94
N MET A 109 -10.65 -7.06 -2.98
CA MET A 109 -10.93 -6.88 -1.54
C MET A 109 -10.62 -5.46 -1.07
N LEU A 110 -9.58 -4.84 -1.62
CA LEU A 110 -9.15 -3.48 -1.27
C LEU A 110 -9.89 -2.39 -2.06
N CYS A 111 -10.79 -2.79 -2.95
CA CYS A 111 -11.46 -1.91 -3.90
C CYS A 111 -10.45 -1.10 -4.76
N VAL A 112 -9.31 -1.69 -5.12
CA VAL A 112 -8.37 -1.12 -6.09
C VAL A 112 -8.70 -1.74 -7.45
N LEU A 113 -9.64 -1.14 -8.17
CA LEU A 113 -10.25 -1.74 -9.36
C LEU A 113 -9.85 -0.96 -10.62
N PRO A 114 -9.45 -1.64 -11.72
CA PRO A 114 -8.82 -1.01 -12.88
C PRO A 114 -9.71 -0.05 -13.66
N ASP A 115 -11.03 -0.26 -13.62
CA ASP A 115 -12.01 0.57 -14.33
C ASP A 115 -12.54 1.75 -13.49
N ASP A 116 -12.10 1.88 -12.24
CA ASP A 116 -12.52 2.96 -11.35
C ASP A 116 -11.57 4.17 -11.43
N ASP A 117 -12.11 5.36 -11.15
CA ASP A 117 -11.35 6.62 -11.11
C ASP A 117 -10.61 6.75 -9.77
N LEU A 118 -9.54 5.98 -9.61
CA LEU A 118 -8.79 5.92 -8.35
C LEU A 118 -7.92 7.18 -8.17
N GLU A 119 -7.74 7.59 -6.92
CA GLU A 119 -6.74 8.61 -6.54
C GLU A 119 -5.67 7.96 -5.69
N ALA A 120 -4.42 7.94 -6.18
CA ALA A 120 -3.31 7.34 -5.46
C ALA A 120 -2.25 8.38 -5.08
N ILE A 121 -1.68 8.21 -3.89
CA ILE A 121 -0.51 8.94 -3.41
C ILE A 121 0.60 7.93 -3.13
N ASP A 122 1.76 8.19 -3.71
CA ASP A 122 3.04 7.55 -3.41
C ASP A 122 3.80 8.35 -2.35
N TRP A 123 4.26 7.64 -1.33
CA TRP A 123 4.91 8.21 -0.15
C TRP A 123 6.42 7.97 -0.11
N VAL A 124 6.97 7.13 -0.98
CA VAL A 124 8.38 6.68 -0.88
C VAL A 124 9.17 6.80 -2.16
N GLY A 125 8.53 6.88 -3.33
CA GLY A 125 9.23 7.01 -4.60
C GLY A 125 10.05 5.80 -5.01
N ASN A 126 10.80 5.96 -6.09
CA ASN A 126 11.81 4.97 -6.47
C ASN A 126 13.08 5.23 -5.65
N PRO A 127 13.55 4.29 -4.81
CA PRO A 127 14.74 4.51 -3.98
C PRO A 127 16.03 4.73 -4.79
N ASP A 128 16.11 4.27 -6.04
CA ASP A 128 17.28 4.49 -6.90
C ASP A 128 17.35 5.92 -7.46
N ASP A 129 16.18 6.53 -7.73
CA ASP A 129 16.07 7.85 -8.35
C ASP A 129 15.82 8.97 -7.33
N GLU A 130 15.05 8.67 -6.28
CA GLU A 130 14.54 9.59 -5.26
C GLU A 130 14.79 9.04 -3.83
N PRO A 131 16.03 8.66 -3.46
CA PRO A 131 16.34 7.97 -2.19
C PRO A 131 15.86 8.73 -0.96
N GLU A 132 15.84 10.06 -1.00
CA GLU A 132 15.41 10.93 0.09
C GLU A 132 13.92 10.77 0.44
N ARG A 133 13.07 10.38 -0.51
CA ARG A 133 11.61 10.32 -0.33
C ARG A 133 11.15 9.23 0.63
N SER A 134 12.02 8.28 0.97
CA SER A 134 11.74 7.17 1.87
C SER A 134 12.53 7.23 3.18
N THR A 135 13.24 8.33 3.45
CA THR A 135 14.07 8.50 4.67
C THR A 135 13.28 8.92 5.90
N TRP A 136 11.96 9.12 5.77
CA TRP A 136 11.08 9.52 6.86
C TRP A 136 10.68 8.35 7.77
N SER A 137 11.00 7.10 7.42
CA SER A 137 10.86 5.94 8.29
C SER A 137 11.92 4.88 8.02
N ASP A 138 12.48 4.33 9.09
CA ASP A 138 13.41 3.20 9.10
C ASP A 138 12.79 1.88 8.59
N TYR A 139 11.45 1.79 8.56
CA TYR A 139 10.72 0.67 7.97
C TYR A 139 11.22 0.33 6.56
N PHE A 140 11.59 1.34 5.77
CA PHE A 140 11.97 1.17 4.37
C PHE A 140 13.43 0.78 4.16
N ASP A 141 14.30 0.89 5.17
CA ASP A 141 15.75 0.78 4.95
C ASP A 141 16.16 -0.60 4.46
N ALA A 142 15.50 -1.64 4.97
CA ALA A 142 15.71 -3.02 4.57
C ALA A 142 15.37 -3.25 3.08
N GLY A 143 14.18 -2.84 2.62
CA GLY A 143 13.72 -3.10 1.25
C GLY A 143 14.55 -2.39 0.16
N LYS A 144 15.13 -1.24 0.47
CA LYS A 144 15.94 -0.43 -0.46
C LYS A 144 17.16 -1.16 -1.00
N GLU A 145 17.75 -2.07 -0.21
CA GLU A 145 19.01 -2.71 -0.56
C GLU A 145 18.86 -3.87 -1.56
N TRP A 146 17.64 -4.41 -1.76
CA TRP A 146 17.47 -5.71 -2.43
C TRP A 146 16.41 -5.75 -3.53
N TRP A 147 15.21 -5.25 -3.28
CA TRP A 147 14.06 -5.51 -4.16
C TRP A 147 13.13 -4.31 -4.37
N GLY A 148 13.27 -3.28 -3.55
CA GLY A 148 12.45 -2.08 -3.60
C GLY A 148 11.55 -1.92 -2.39
N ILE A 149 10.82 -0.80 -2.38
CA ILE A 149 9.93 -0.41 -1.30
C ILE A 149 8.63 0.12 -1.88
N TRP A 150 7.55 -0.09 -1.14
CA TRP A 150 6.22 0.37 -1.53
C TRP A 150 5.56 1.05 -0.36
N CYS A 151 4.94 2.19 -0.60
CA CYS A 151 4.08 2.86 0.36
C CYS A 151 3.07 3.72 -0.38
N LEU A 152 1.84 3.22 -0.48
CA LEU A 152 0.78 3.80 -1.27
C LEU A 152 -0.47 4.00 -0.42
N THR A 153 -1.18 5.09 -0.69
CA THR A 153 -2.57 5.24 -0.27
C THR A 153 -3.43 5.40 -1.51
N VAL A 154 -4.48 4.60 -1.66
CA VAL A 154 -5.34 4.56 -2.84
C VAL A 154 -6.79 4.75 -2.44
N PHE A 155 -7.38 5.86 -2.86
CA PHE A 155 -8.78 6.16 -2.66
C PHE A 155 -9.61 5.70 -3.87
N ASN A 156 -10.69 4.96 -3.61
CA ASN A 156 -11.70 4.62 -4.59
C ASN A 156 -12.99 5.41 -4.30
N PRO A 157 -13.37 6.38 -5.16
CA PRO A 157 -14.56 7.20 -4.95
C PRO A 157 -15.87 6.40 -5.06
N ARG A 158 -15.91 5.37 -5.92
CA ARG A 158 -17.11 4.52 -6.11
C ARG A 158 -17.40 3.68 -4.88
N CYS A 159 -16.36 3.11 -4.27
CA CYS A 159 -16.50 2.28 -3.07
C CYS A 159 -16.44 3.10 -1.77
N ARG A 160 -16.02 4.38 -1.85
CA ARG A 160 -15.75 5.28 -0.71
C ARG A 160 -14.77 4.67 0.28
N THR A 161 -13.73 4.02 -0.26
CA THR A 161 -12.70 3.34 0.51
C THR A 161 -11.33 3.94 0.26
N LEU A 162 -10.50 3.98 1.29
CA LEU A 162 -9.10 4.37 1.24
C LEU A 162 -8.27 3.19 1.70
N CYS A 163 -7.60 2.56 0.74
CA CYS A 163 -6.63 1.50 0.97
C CYS A 163 -5.27 2.11 1.29
N VAL A 164 -4.55 1.50 2.23
CA VAL A 164 -3.14 1.79 2.49
C VAL A 164 -2.35 0.50 2.33
N LEU A 165 -1.28 0.57 1.55
CA LEU A 165 -0.38 -0.53 1.24
C LEU A 165 1.04 -0.12 1.62
N ALA A 166 1.78 -1.00 2.29
CA ALA A 166 3.22 -0.84 2.43
C ALA A 166 3.92 -2.17 2.26
N ALA A 167 5.13 -2.14 1.72
CA ALA A 167 6.01 -3.28 1.66
C ALA A 167 7.45 -2.83 1.82
N SER A 168 8.14 -3.45 2.76
CA SER A 168 9.57 -3.31 2.97
C SER A 168 10.00 -4.53 3.76
N THR A 169 10.60 -5.49 3.09
CA THR A 169 11.06 -6.73 3.72
C THR A 169 12.47 -7.07 3.30
N THR A 170 13.28 -7.51 4.24
CA THR A 170 14.44 -8.39 4.04
C THR A 170 14.20 -9.66 4.85
N ASP A 171 15.13 -10.62 4.76
CA ASP A 171 15.11 -11.98 5.36
C ASP A 171 14.44 -12.09 6.73
#